data_AF-A0A2W5TW84-F1
#
_entry.id   AF-A0A2W5TW84-F1
#
_cell.length_a   1.000
_cell.length_b   1.000
_cell.length_c   1.000
_cell.angle_alpha   90.00
_cell.angle_beta   90.00
_cell.angle_gamma   90.00
#
_symmetry.space_group_name_H-M   'P 1'
#
loop_
_entity.id
_entity.type
_entity.pdbx_description
1 polymer ?
#
loop_
_entity_poly.entity_id
_entity_poly.type
_entity_poly.pdbx_seq_one_letter_code
_entity_poly.pdbx_strand_id
1 'polypeptide(L)'
;MQRASVPKHKSMSEAGEALLHRAVDPHRWATHARRVNVDNICRVGSVQVCASVDVTPTLETYLRVSFKGPKLSPMEAAELLEQFTSARYTFIPNIEWFVEIDARDWIHFSRKYSQPSLEA
;
A
#
# COMPACT_ATOMS: atom_id res chain seq x y z
N MET A 1 20.37 -15.08 10.46
CA MET A 1 19.11 -14.77 9.75
C MET A 1 19.44 -14.08 8.44
N GLN A 2 19.24 -14.72 7.29
CA GLN A 2 19.39 -14.07 5.98
C GLN A 2 18.30 -13.01 5.84
N ARG A 3 18.69 -11.77 5.58
CA ARG A 3 17.77 -10.66 5.31
C ARG A 3 17.15 -10.93 3.94
N ALA A 4 15.88 -11.31 3.87
CA ALA A 4 15.20 -11.53 2.61
C ALA A 4 15.34 -10.27 1.72
N SER A 5 15.79 -10.46 0.48
CA SER A 5 15.96 -9.36 -0.46
C SER A 5 14.60 -8.81 -0.86
N VAL A 6 14.39 -7.50 -0.71
CA VAL A 6 13.15 -6.83 -1.14
C VAL A 6 12.99 -7.00 -2.67
N PRO A 7 11.85 -7.55 -3.16
CA PRO A 7 11.57 -7.70 -4.59
C PRO A 7 11.71 -6.38 -5.35
N LYS A 8 12.14 -6.44 -6.62
CA LYS A 8 12.31 -5.27 -7.49
C LYS A 8 11.35 -5.34 -8.67
N HIS A 9 10.69 -4.23 -8.98
CA HIS A 9 9.86 -4.06 -10.17
C HIS A 9 10.40 -2.94 -11.05
N LYS A 10 10.01 -2.94 -12.33
CA LYS A 10 10.49 -1.95 -13.31
C LYS A 10 9.72 -0.63 -13.22
N SER A 11 8.45 -0.67 -12.81
CA SER A 11 7.58 0.50 -12.71
C SER A 11 6.65 0.45 -11.50
N MET A 12 6.07 1.60 -11.14
CA MET A 12 5.07 1.67 -10.06
C MET A 12 3.77 0.95 -10.44
N SER A 13 3.36 0.98 -11.71
CA SER A 13 2.19 0.24 -12.19
C SER A 13 2.36 -1.27 -12.02
N GLU A 14 3.54 -1.81 -12.39
CA GLU A 14 3.86 -3.24 -12.21
C GLU A 14 3.91 -3.62 -10.73
N ALA A 15 4.54 -2.77 -9.91
CA ALA A 15 4.55 -2.95 -8.46
C ALA A 15 3.13 -2.94 -7.87
N GLY A 16 2.28 -2.04 -8.35
CA GLY A 16 0.88 -1.90 -7.99
C GLY A 16 0.07 -3.16 -8.27
N GLU A 17 0.15 -3.67 -9.51
CA GLU A 17 -0.50 -4.92 -9.91
C GLU A 17 -0.09 -6.09 -9.00
N ALA A 18 1.22 -6.24 -8.76
CA ALA A 18 1.74 -7.34 -7.94
C ALA A 18 1.42 -7.20 -6.44
N LEU A 19 1.47 -5.99 -5.88
CA LEU A 19 1.27 -5.76 -4.45
C LEU A 19 -0.21 -5.63 -4.06
N LEU A 20 -1.02 -4.92 -4.86
CA LEU A 20 -2.43 -4.72 -4.54
C LEU A 20 -3.20 -6.04 -4.54
N HIS A 21 -2.95 -6.92 -5.52
CA HIS A 21 -3.57 -8.27 -5.54
C HIS A 21 -3.31 -9.04 -4.25
N ARG A 22 -2.09 -8.97 -3.71
CA ARG A 22 -1.72 -9.63 -2.45
C ARG A 22 -2.26 -8.90 -1.24
N ALA A 23 -2.30 -7.57 -1.26
CA ALA A 23 -2.75 -6.77 -0.12
C ALA A 23 -4.25 -6.94 0.15
N VAL A 24 -5.06 -7.12 -0.91
CA VAL A 24 -6.52 -7.26 -0.80
C VAL A 24 -6.99 -8.68 -0.50
N ASP A 25 -6.11 -9.67 -0.50
CA ASP A 25 -6.41 -11.05 -0.09
C ASP A 25 -6.73 -11.10 1.41
N PRO A 26 -7.97 -11.43 1.83
CA PRO A 26 -8.38 -11.43 3.23
C PRO A 26 -7.55 -12.34 4.13
N HIS A 27 -6.97 -13.41 3.58
CA HIS A 27 -6.11 -14.33 4.35
C HIS A 27 -4.78 -13.69 4.76
N ARG A 28 -4.45 -12.52 4.20
CA ARG A 28 -3.22 -11.76 4.47
C ARG A 28 -3.49 -10.52 5.31
N TRP A 29 -4.74 -10.23 5.65
CA TRP A 29 -5.10 -9.08 6.47
C TRP A 29 -4.66 -9.32 7.90
N ALA A 30 -4.16 -8.26 8.53
CA ALA A 30 -3.69 -8.32 9.91
C ALA A 30 -4.41 -7.25 10.75
N THR A 31 -5.05 -7.70 11.83
CA THR A 31 -5.78 -6.86 12.79
C THR A 31 -4.88 -5.96 13.63
N HIS A 32 -3.58 -6.30 13.71
CA HIS A 32 -2.55 -5.55 14.44
C HIS A 32 -1.25 -5.43 13.63
N ALA A 33 -1.38 -5.20 12.32
CA ALA A 33 -0.25 -5.16 11.43
C ALA A 33 0.73 -4.03 11.77
N ARG A 34 2.03 -4.31 11.67
CA ARG A 34 3.01 -3.23 11.51
C ARG A 34 2.64 -2.46 10.23
N ARG A 35 2.63 -1.12 10.29
CA ARG A 35 2.29 -0.24 9.16
C ARG A 35 3.02 -0.58 7.85
N VAL A 36 4.21 -1.18 7.97
CA VAL A 36 5.01 -1.70 6.86
C VAL A 36 5.36 -3.15 7.14
N ASN A 37 4.88 -4.07 6.30
CA ASN A 37 5.20 -5.49 6.36
C ASN A 37 6.25 -5.84 5.31
N VAL A 38 7.27 -6.60 5.73
CA VAL A 38 8.36 -7.06 4.86
C VAL A 38 7.88 -8.03 3.77
N ASP A 39 6.73 -8.68 3.98
CA ASP A 39 6.15 -9.61 3.00
C ASP A 39 5.40 -8.88 1.87
N ASN A 40 4.99 -7.63 2.12
CA ASN A 40 4.26 -6.79 1.19
C ASN A 40 5.03 -5.51 0.84
N ILE A 41 6.36 -5.59 0.76
CA ILE A 41 7.23 -4.49 0.32
C ILE A 41 7.92 -4.86 -0.99
N CYS A 42 8.10 -3.89 -1.87
CA CYS A 42 8.98 -4.00 -3.04
C CYS A 42 9.78 -2.71 -3.25
N ARG A 43 10.65 -2.70 -4.27
CA ARG A 43 11.41 -1.54 -4.73
C ARG A 43 11.14 -1.24 -6.19
N VAL A 44 11.02 0.05 -6.50
CA VAL A 44 11.01 0.61 -7.85
C VAL A 44 12.05 1.71 -7.88
N GLY A 45 13.17 1.45 -8.57
CA GLY A 45 14.34 2.33 -8.50
C GLY A 45 14.85 2.52 -7.06
N SER A 46 14.89 3.77 -6.60
CA SER A 46 15.32 4.14 -5.25
C SER A 46 14.21 4.08 -4.20
N VAL A 47 12.95 3.97 -4.63
CA VAL A 47 11.77 4.02 -3.76
C VAL A 47 11.38 2.62 -3.30
N GLN A 48 11.12 2.47 -2.01
CA GLN A 48 10.43 1.33 -1.44
C GLN A 48 8.93 1.63 -1.39
N VAL A 49 8.11 0.67 -1.76
CA VAL A 49 6.65 0.76 -1.64
C VAL A 49 6.12 -0.46 -0.90
N CYS A 50 5.14 -0.24 -0.04
CA CYS A 50 4.45 -1.27 0.71
C CYS A 50 2.94 -1.09 0.56
N ALA A 51 2.19 -2.18 0.43
CA ALA A 51 0.73 -2.14 0.43
C ALA A 51 0.15 -3.14 1.45
N SER A 52 -0.88 -2.72 2.18
CA SER A 52 -1.58 -3.58 3.13
C SER A 52 -3.04 -3.15 3.26
N VAL A 53 -3.90 -4.09 3.65
CA VAL A 53 -5.22 -3.76 4.20
C VAL A 53 -5.14 -3.88 5.71
N ASP A 54 -5.44 -2.78 6.39
CA ASP A 54 -5.54 -2.71 7.83
C ASP A 54 -7.00 -2.86 8.24
N VAL A 55 -7.26 -3.66 9.28
CA VAL A 55 -8.59 -3.86 9.85
C VAL A 55 -8.64 -3.18 11.21
N THR A 56 -9.57 -2.25 11.40
CA THR A 56 -9.77 -1.58 12.68
C THR A 56 -10.50 -2.49 13.67
N PRO A 57 -10.46 -2.20 14.98
CA PRO A 57 -11.29 -2.92 15.97
C PRO A 57 -12.80 -2.84 15.69
N THR A 58 -13.25 -1.82 14.95
CA THR A 58 -14.65 -1.65 14.50
C THR A 58 -14.94 -2.36 13.16
N LEU A 59 -14.03 -3.23 12.69
CA LEU A 59 -14.13 -3.99 11.44
C LEU A 59 -14.16 -3.12 10.17
N GLU A 60 -13.70 -1.88 10.25
CA GLU A 60 -13.47 -1.07 9.05
C GLU A 60 -12.15 -1.47 8.41
N THR A 61 -12.13 -1.52 7.08
CA THR A 61 -10.93 -1.88 6.32
C THR A 61 -10.36 -0.67 5.61
N TYR A 62 -9.04 -0.53 5.65
CA TYR A 62 -8.32 0.56 5.02
C TYR A 62 -7.19 0.02 4.15
N LEU A 63 -7.19 0.39 2.87
CA LEU A 63 -6.02 0.19 2.03
C LEU A 63 -4.98 1.24 2.43
N ARG A 64 -3.80 0.77 2.82
CA ARG A 64 -2.63 1.59 3.06
C ARG A 64 -1.58 1.32 2.00
N VAL A 65 -1.11 2.38 1.36
CA VAL A 65 0.07 2.35 0.49
C VAL A 65 1.11 3.27 1.09
N SER A 66 2.30 2.75 1.32
CA SER A 66 3.38 3.47 2.00
C SER A 66 4.59 3.57 1.10
N PHE A 67 5.19 4.75 1.01
CA PHE A 67 6.39 5.00 0.21
C PHE A 67 7.54 5.47 1.07
N LYS A 68 8.75 5.07 0.71
CA LYS A 68 9.98 5.60 1.30
C LYS A 68 11.08 5.68 0.26
N GLY A 69 11.70 6.84 0.12
CA GLY A 69 12.79 7.08 -0.82
C GLY A 69 13.67 8.24 -0.39
N PRO A 70 14.87 8.37 -0.97
CA PRO A 70 15.75 9.49 -0.67
C PRO A 70 15.11 10.81 -1.09
N LYS A 71 14.89 11.73 -0.13
CA LYS A 71 14.27 13.05 -0.34
C LYS A 71 12.87 13.00 -0.96
N LEU A 72 12.16 11.89 -0.82
CA LEU A 72 10.81 11.75 -1.37
C LEU A 72 9.86 12.70 -0.63
N SER A 73 9.23 13.60 -1.36
CA SER A 73 8.21 14.51 -0.84
C SER A 73 6.81 13.88 -0.88
N PRO A 74 5.85 14.38 -0.07
CA PRO A 74 4.46 13.92 -0.14
C PRO A 74 3.81 14.09 -1.52
N MET A 75 4.16 15.13 -2.27
CA MET A 75 3.62 15.38 -3.60
C MET A 75 4.12 14.35 -4.61
N GLU A 76 5.43 14.09 -4.64
CA GLU A 76 6.01 13.04 -5.48
C GLU A 76 5.44 11.67 -5.11
N ALA A 77 5.24 11.40 -3.81
CA ALA A 77 4.65 10.15 -3.36
C ALA A 77 3.18 10.00 -3.80
N ALA A 78 2.43 11.10 -3.93
CA ALA A 78 1.06 11.09 -4.46
C ALA A 78 1.04 10.77 -5.96
N GLU A 79 1.98 11.30 -6.75
CA GLU A 79 2.13 10.93 -8.16
C GLU A 79 2.48 9.43 -8.33
N LEU A 80 3.35 8.91 -7.45
CA LEU A 80 3.68 7.48 -7.42
C LEU A 80 2.47 6.63 -7.01
N LEU A 81 1.63 7.12 -6.10
CA LEU A 81 0.38 6.47 -5.71
C LEU A 81 -0.59 6.36 -6.89
N GLU A 82 -0.73 7.41 -7.70
CA GLU A 82 -1.57 7.38 -8.90
C GLU A 82 -1.08 6.33 -9.89
N GLN A 83 0.22 6.28 -10.16
CA GLN A 83 0.81 5.25 -11.01
C GLN A 83 0.64 3.85 -10.43
N PHE A 84 0.83 3.69 -9.12
CA PHE A 84 0.69 2.42 -8.40
C PHE A 84 -0.74 1.88 -8.42
N THR A 85 -1.74 2.77 -8.43
CA THR A 85 -3.16 2.40 -8.41
C THR A 85 -3.83 2.45 -9.78
N SER A 86 -3.05 2.74 -10.84
CA SER A 86 -3.53 2.90 -12.22
C SER A 86 -4.18 1.66 -12.82
N ALA A 87 -3.74 0.46 -12.44
CA ALA A 87 -4.45 -0.78 -12.71
C ALA A 87 -5.72 -0.77 -11.86
N ARG A 88 -6.81 -0.22 -12.42
CA ARG A 88 -8.05 0.10 -11.72
C ARG A 88 -8.55 -1.08 -10.87
N TYR A 89 -8.26 -1.06 -9.58
CA TYR A 89 -9.06 -1.77 -8.59
C TYR A 89 -10.31 -0.94 -8.36
N THR A 90 -11.47 -1.58 -8.22
CA THR A 90 -12.75 -0.90 -8.01
C THR A 90 -12.73 -0.20 -6.66
N PHE A 91 -12.27 1.04 -6.71
CA PHE A 91 -12.23 1.97 -5.62
C PHE A 91 -13.62 2.59 -5.46
N ILE A 92 -14.13 2.67 -4.22
CA ILE A 92 -15.31 3.48 -3.93
C ILE A 92 -15.06 4.91 -4.45
N PRO A 93 -15.92 5.44 -5.34
CA PRO A 93 -15.74 6.80 -5.85
C PRO A 93 -15.88 7.82 -4.71
N ASN A 94 -15.22 8.98 -4.86
CA ASN A 94 -15.30 10.12 -3.92
C ASN A 94 -14.78 9.86 -2.50
N ILE A 95 -13.90 8.87 -2.32
CA ILE A 95 -13.16 8.69 -1.06
C ILE A 95 -11.75 9.25 -1.23
N GLU A 96 -11.42 10.20 -0.37
CA GLU A 96 -10.10 10.84 -0.31
C GLU A 96 -9.05 9.92 0.34
N TRP A 97 -7.79 10.16 -0.01
CA TRP A 97 -6.65 9.55 0.66
C TRP A 97 -6.22 10.42 1.85
N PHE A 98 -6.10 9.79 3.01
CA PHE A 98 -5.46 10.39 4.19
C PHE A 98 -3.95 10.21 4.09
N VAL A 99 -3.19 11.26 4.40
CA VAL A 99 -1.73 11.27 4.31
C VAL A 99 -1.11 11.45 5.69
N GLU A 100 -0.13 10.60 6.02
CA GLU A 100 0.66 10.68 7.25
C GLU A 100 2.13 10.41 6.94
N ILE A 101 3.06 11.10 7.62
CA ILE A 101 4.48 10.79 7.58
C ILE A 101 4.89 10.25 8.94
N ASP A 102 5.46 9.04 9.00
CA ASP A 102 5.92 8.45 10.26
C ASP A 102 7.34 8.91 10.66
N ALA A 103 7.73 8.60 11.90
CA ALA A 103 9.07 8.91 12.44
C ALA A 103 10.23 8.21 11.71
N ARG A 104 9.93 7.33 10.74
CA ARG A 104 10.91 6.62 9.91
C ARG A 104 10.86 7.12 8.47
N ASP A 105 10.27 8.28 8.21
CA ASP A 105 10.12 8.91 6.90
C ASP A 105 9.35 8.06 5.87
N TRP A 106 8.44 7.20 6.34
CA TRP A 106 7.45 6.61 5.45
C TRP A 106 6.31 7.58 5.24
N ILE A 107 5.94 7.80 3.98
CA ILE A 107 4.76 8.55 3.59
C ILE A 107 3.64 7.54 3.36
N HIS A 108 2.64 7.55 4.23
CA HIS A 108 1.50 6.65 4.22
C HIS A 108 0.30 7.34 3.60
N PHE A 109 -0.28 6.69 2.60
CA PHE A 109 -1.59 7.00 2.05
C PHE A 109 -2.55 5.93 2.53
N SER A 110 -3.58 6.32 3.28
CA SER A 110 -4.60 5.40 3.76
C SER A 110 -5.97 5.82 3.25
N ARG A 111 -6.79 4.86 2.89
CA ARG A 111 -8.11 5.11 2.29
C ARG A 111 -9.05 3.99 2.71
N LYS A 112 -10.32 4.32 2.95
CA LYS A 112 -11.32 3.29 3.22
C LYS A 112 -11.42 2.32 2.05
N TYR A 113 -11.27 1.04 2.38
CA TYR A 113 -11.41 -0.07 1.45
C TYR A 113 -12.73 -0.78 1.75
N SER A 114 -13.36 -1.27 0.70
CA SER A 114 -14.47 -2.20 0.79
C SER A 114 -14.33 -3.15 -0.38
N GLN A 115 -14.48 -4.44 -0.15
CA GLN A 115 -14.59 -5.36 -1.27
C GLN A 115 -15.87 -5.03 -2.07
N PRO A 116 -15.82 -5.07 -3.41
CA PRO A 116 -17.01 -4.87 -4.25
C PRO A 116 -18.08 -5.94 -4.04
N SER A 117 -17.74 -7.08 -3.43
CA SER A 117 -18.65 -8.21 -3.22
C SER A 117 -18.49 -8.76 -1.81
N LEU A 118 -19.57 -8.74 -1.02
CA LEU A 118 -19.81 -9.82 -0.07
C LEU A 118 -20.00 -11.09 -0.89
N GLU A 119 -19.05 -12.02 -0.85
CA GLU A 119 -19.43 -13.41 -1.08
C GLU A 119 -20.04 -13.91 0.23
N ALA A 120 -21.33 -14.21 0.17
CA ALA A 120 -22.14 -14.79 1.23
C ALA A 120 -21.92 -16.31 1.33
#